data_AF-A0A7K7DPQ7-F1
#
_entry.id   AF-A0A7K7DPQ7-F1
#
_cell.length_a   1.000
_cell.length_b   1.000
_cell.length_c   1.000
_cell.angle_alpha   90.00
_cell.angle_beta   90.00
_cell.angle_gamma   90.00
#
_symmetry.space_group_name_H-M   'P 1'
#
loop_
_entity.id
_entity.type
_entity.pdbx_description
1 polymer ?
#
loop_
_entity_poly.entity_id
_entity_poly.type
_entity_poly.pdbx_seq_one_letter_code
_entity_poly.pdbx_strand_id
1 'polypeptide(L)'
;AAAADPYRAEDETPARFVPRFNFSADDLLRRVDFNIKGDDLIVFLHIQKTGGTTFGRHLVRNIQLEQPCECRAGQKKCTCHRPGKRETWLFSRFSTGWSCGLHADWTELTNCVPSVVDSKKEVRLRPSR
;
A
#
# COMPACT_ATOMS: atom_id res chain seq x y z
N ALA A 1 0.26 34.23 13.48
CA ALA A 1 -0.60 33.41 14.38
C ALA A 1 -0.26 31.95 14.13
N ALA A 2 0.09 31.19 15.18
CA ALA A 2 0.38 29.76 15.03
C ALA A 2 -0.89 29.01 14.61
N ALA A 3 -0.78 28.15 13.60
CA ALA A 3 -1.89 27.33 13.14
C ALA A 3 -2.39 26.43 14.28
N ALA A 4 -3.71 26.37 14.46
CA ALA A 4 -4.34 25.55 15.49
C ALA A 4 -4.00 24.07 15.27
N ASP A 5 -3.66 23.37 16.36
CA ASP A 5 -3.32 21.93 16.36
C ASP A 5 -4.54 21.11 15.90
N PRO A 6 -4.44 20.37 14.77
CA PRO A 6 -5.56 19.62 14.20
C PRO A 6 -6.02 18.43 15.06
N TYR A 7 -5.34 18.15 16.17
CA TYR A 7 -5.75 17.13 17.15
C TYR A 7 -6.52 17.69 18.35
N ARG A 8 -6.91 18.97 18.33
CA ARG A 8 -7.76 19.56 19.37
C ARG A 8 -9.18 19.01 19.24
N ALA A 9 -9.68 18.35 20.28
CA ALA A 9 -11.08 17.90 20.34
C ALA A 9 -12.03 19.10 20.26
N GLU A 10 -13.14 18.93 19.53
CA GLU A 10 -14.16 19.98 19.33
C GLU A 10 -14.83 20.44 20.64
N ASP A 11 -14.75 19.64 21.72
CA ASP A 11 -15.38 19.91 23.02
C ASP A 11 -14.43 20.46 24.09
N GLU A 12 -13.20 20.86 23.71
CA GLU A 12 -12.15 21.32 24.64
C GLU A 12 -11.75 20.32 25.74
N THR A 13 -12.29 19.09 25.73
CA THR A 13 -11.84 18.06 26.65
C THR A 13 -10.49 17.54 26.18
N PRO A 14 -9.44 17.59 27.01
CA PRO A 14 -8.17 16.98 26.65
C PRO A 14 -8.42 15.49 26.44
N ALA A 15 -8.06 14.98 25.27
CA ALA A 15 -8.12 13.56 24.96
C ALA A 15 -7.52 12.80 26.16
N ARG A 16 -8.33 11.95 26.81
CA ARG A 16 -8.05 11.37 28.14
C ARG A 16 -6.76 10.55 28.24
N PHE A 17 -6.06 10.34 27.13
CA PHE A 17 -4.72 9.77 27.09
C PHE A 17 -3.90 10.44 25.98
N VAL A 18 -2.98 11.33 26.33
CA VAL A 18 -1.89 11.73 25.43
C VAL A 18 -0.54 11.59 26.14
N PRO A 19 0.00 10.38 26.30
CA PRO A 19 1.44 10.25 26.46
C PRO A 19 2.09 10.73 25.15
N ARG A 20 2.55 11.98 25.11
CA ARG A 20 3.39 12.48 24.00
C ARG A 20 4.77 11.84 24.15
N PHE A 21 4.97 10.69 23.50
CA PHE A 21 6.29 10.09 23.38
C PHE A 21 7.22 11.07 22.64
N ASN A 22 8.46 11.19 23.10
CA ASN A 22 9.43 12.12 22.52
C ASN A 22 10.05 11.50 21.25
N PHE A 23 9.36 11.68 20.12
CA PHE A 23 9.83 11.25 18.81
C PHE A 23 10.92 12.18 18.27
N SER A 24 11.93 11.61 17.61
CA SER A 24 12.91 12.38 16.84
C SER A 24 12.31 12.92 15.55
N ALA A 25 12.98 13.88 14.90
CA ALA A 25 12.57 14.36 13.58
C ALA A 25 12.54 13.21 12.55
N ASP A 26 13.48 12.26 12.67
CA ASP A 26 13.57 11.09 11.81
C ASP A 26 12.44 10.09 12.04
N ASP A 27 11.88 10.00 13.24
CA ASP A 27 10.70 9.17 13.51
C ASP A 27 9.42 9.72 12.85
N LEU A 28 9.34 11.03 12.63
CA LEU A 28 8.16 11.71 12.08
C LEU A 28 8.25 11.90 10.56
N LEU A 29 9.46 12.18 10.04
CA LEU A 29 9.64 12.47 8.62
C LEU A 29 9.66 11.16 7.82
N ARG A 30 8.61 10.92 7.02
CA ARG A 30 8.59 9.87 6.00
C ARG A 30 8.56 10.50 4.62
N ARG A 31 9.75 10.75 4.08
CA ARG A 31 9.93 11.13 2.67
C ARG A 31 10.48 9.93 1.91
N VAL A 32 9.73 9.47 0.92
CA VAL A 32 10.13 8.40 0.01
C VAL A 32 10.01 8.96 -1.40
N ASP A 33 11.12 8.98 -2.14
CA ASP A 33 11.10 9.31 -3.56
C ASP A 33 10.63 8.09 -4.35
N PHE A 34 9.31 7.90 -4.39
CA PHE A 34 8.71 6.71 -4.98
C PHE A 34 8.75 6.76 -6.51
N ASN A 35 9.53 5.88 -7.12
CA ASN A 35 9.66 5.74 -8.55
C ASN A 35 8.79 4.60 -9.10
N ILE A 36 7.57 4.94 -9.52
CA ILE A 36 6.62 3.98 -10.11
C ILE A 36 7.15 3.29 -11.39
N LYS A 37 8.03 3.94 -12.15
CA LYS A 37 8.63 3.39 -13.40
C LYS A 37 9.83 2.47 -13.12
N GLY A 38 10.46 2.65 -11.95
CA GLY A 38 11.57 1.85 -11.43
C GLY A 38 11.12 0.49 -10.89
N ASP A 39 11.73 0.07 -9.79
CA ASP A 39 11.48 -1.22 -9.13
C ASP A 39 10.73 -1.09 -7.80
N ASP A 40 10.35 0.13 -7.40
CA ASP A 40 9.70 0.38 -6.12
C ASP A 40 8.32 -0.27 -6.03
N LEU A 41 8.03 -0.88 -4.88
CA LEU A 41 6.80 -1.63 -4.63
C LEU A 41 6.19 -1.18 -3.30
N ILE A 42 4.92 -0.76 -3.34
CA ILE A 42 4.15 -0.53 -2.13
C ILE A 42 3.52 -1.84 -1.69
N VAL A 43 3.73 -2.26 -0.44
CA VAL A 43 3.07 -3.42 0.17
C VAL A 43 2.05 -2.93 1.19
N PHE A 44 0.77 -3.19 0.94
CA PHE A 44 -0.30 -2.84 1.88
C PHE A 44 -0.67 -4.03 2.78
N LEU A 45 -0.18 -3.99 4.02
CA LEU A 45 -0.57 -4.90 5.10
C LEU A 45 -1.97 -4.54 5.59
N HIS A 46 -2.95 -5.42 5.37
CA HIS A 46 -4.36 -5.20 5.69
C HIS A 46 -4.80 -5.96 6.95
N ILE A 47 -4.74 -5.29 8.10
CA ILE A 47 -5.25 -5.80 9.38
C ILE A 47 -6.79 -5.84 9.36
N GLN A 48 -7.41 -6.87 9.94
CA GLN A 48 -8.87 -6.99 9.93
C GLN A 48 -9.53 -5.82 10.67
N LYS A 49 -10.68 -5.38 10.13
CA LYS A 49 -11.58 -4.38 10.75
C LYS A 49 -10.99 -2.97 10.95
N THR A 50 -9.85 -2.65 10.33
CA THR A 50 -9.23 -1.32 10.37
C THR A 50 -9.65 -0.40 9.21
N GLY A 51 -10.78 -0.68 8.55
CA GLY A 51 -11.21 0.08 7.37
C GLY A 51 -10.36 -0.18 6.10
N GLY A 52 -9.47 -1.18 6.11
CA GLY A 52 -8.57 -1.46 4.99
C GLY A 52 -9.25 -1.85 3.67
N THR A 53 -10.54 -2.22 3.69
CA THR A 53 -11.32 -2.38 2.44
C THR A 53 -11.55 -1.04 1.74
N THR A 54 -11.84 0.03 2.49
CA THR A 54 -12.00 1.38 1.93
C THR A 54 -10.65 1.92 1.49
N PHE A 55 -9.65 1.85 2.37
CA PHE A 55 -8.30 2.33 2.06
C PHE A 55 -7.69 1.61 0.85
N GLY A 56 -7.78 0.27 0.80
CA GLY A 56 -7.30 -0.51 -0.33
C GLY A 56 -8.01 -0.17 -1.64
N ARG A 57 -9.30 0.20 -1.61
CA ARG A 57 -10.02 0.64 -2.80
C ARG A 57 -9.50 1.98 -3.31
N HIS A 58 -9.16 2.91 -2.41
CA HIS A 58 -8.52 4.17 -2.80
C HIS A 58 -7.17 3.94 -3.48
N LEU A 59 -6.36 3.00 -3.00
CA LEU A 59 -5.07 2.69 -3.62
C LEU A 59 -5.18 2.26 -5.09
N VAL A 60 -6.25 1.56 -5.47
CA VAL A 60 -6.43 1.04 -6.83
C VAL A 60 -7.34 1.89 -7.72
N ARG A 61 -8.05 2.89 -7.18
CA ARG A 61 -9.02 3.69 -7.94
C ARG A 61 -8.86 5.21 -7.81
N ASN A 62 -8.20 5.70 -6.77
CA ASN A 62 -8.21 7.13 -6.41
C ASN A 62 -6.81 7.75 -6.29
N ILE A 63 -5.78 7.11 -6.84
CA ILE A 63 -4.45 7.72 -7.01
C ILE A 63 -4.37 8.28 -8.43
N GLN A 64 -3.93 9.52 -8.57
CA GLN A 64 -3.67 10.13 -9.87
C GLN A 64 -2.37 9.56 -10.43
N LEU A 65 -2.46 8.75 -11.48
CA LEU A 65 -1.34 8.04 -12.10
C LEU A 65 -1.32 8.29 -13.60
N GLU A 66 -0.12 8.30 -14.20
CA GLU A 66 0.06 8.32 -15.65
C GLU A 66 -0.63 7.10 -16.32
N GLN A 67 -0.52 5.93 -15.68
CA GLN A 67 -1.23 4.71 -16.06
C GLN A 67 -2.06 4.21 -14.88
N PRO A 68 -3.40 4.39 -14.90
CA PRO A 68 -4.29 3.91 -13.84
C PRO A 68 -4.34 2.38 -13.74
N CYS A 69 -4.77 1.85 -12.58
CA CYS A 69 -5.06 0.42 -12.47
C CYS A 69 -6.29 0.04 -13.29
N GLU A 70 -6.25 -1.13 -13.95
CA GLU A 70 -7.39 -1.67 -14.68
C GLU A 70 -8.27 -2.51 -13.75
N CYS A 71 -9.43 -1.97 -13.36
CA CYS A 71 -10.42 -2.65 -12.53
C CYS A 71 -11.65 -3.05 -13.37
N ARG A 72 -11.84 -4.34 -13.65
CA ARG A 72 -13.02 -4.83 -14.39
C ARG A 72 -14.21 -5.03 -13.44
N ALA A 73 -15.41 -4.63 -13.88
CA ALA A 73 -16.64 -4.91 -13.12
C ALA A 73 -16.81 -6.42 -12.86
N GLY A 74 -17.25 -6.79 -11.66
CA GLY A 74 -17.36 -8.18 -11.22
C GLY A 74 -16.05 -8.82 -10.73
N GLN A 75 -14.88 -8.25 -11.06
CA GLN A 75 -13.60 -8.72 -10.54
C GLN A 75 -13.23 -7.99 -9.25
N LYS A 76 -12.87 -8.77 -8.22
CA LYS A 76 -12.37 -8.21 -6.95
C LYS A 76 -10.94 -7.69 -7.06
N LYS A 77 -10.17 -8.17 -8.04
CA LYS A 77 -8.77 -7.82 -8.26
C LYS A 77 -8.63 -6.90 -9.46
N CYS A 78 -7.87 -5.83 -9.31
CA CYS A 78 -7.46 -4.91 -10.36
C CYS A 78 -6.04 -5.22 -10.81
N THR A 79 -5.70 -4.81 -12.03
CA THR A 79 -4.35 -4.93 -12.58
C THR A 79 -3.63 -3.58 -12.43
N CYS A 80 -2.68 -3.48 -11.50
CA CYS A 80 -1.96 -2.25 -11.21
C CYS A 80 -0.52 -2.30 -11.74
N HIS A 81 -0.38 -2.20 -13.07
CA HIS A 81 0.94 -2.27 -13.69
C HIS A 81 1.67 -0.93 -13.71
N ARG A 82 3.00 -0.99 -13.72
CA ARG A 82 3.87 0.17 -13.98
C ARG A 82 3.61 0.72 -15.40
N PRO A 83 3.81 2.03 -15.65
CA PRO A 83 3.74 2.58 -16.99
C PRO A 83 4.68 1.86 -17.96
N GLY A 84 4.15 1.33 -19.06
CA GLY A 84 4.95 0.67 -20.11
C GLY A 84 5.55 -0.70 -19.74
N LYS A 85 5.27 -1.24 -18.55
CA LYS A 85 5.69 -2.59 -18.14
C LYS A 85 4.48 -3.42 -17.68
N ARG A 86 4.63 -4.74 -17.62
CA ARG A 86 3.58 -5.62 -17.05
C ARG A 86 3.76 -5.86 -15.56
N GLU A 87 4.77 -5.29 -14.91
CA GLU A 87 5.07 -5.48 -13.48
C GLU A 87 4.15 -4.67 -12.59
N THR A 88 3.83 -5.19 -11.41
CA THR A 88 2.97 -4.48 -10.44
C THR A 88 3.81 -3.53 -9.60
N TRP A 89 3.31 -2.33 -9.33
CA TRP A 89 3.90 -1.38 -8.36
C TRP A 89 3.19 -1.43 -7.00
N LEU A 90 2.10 -2.18 -6.90
CA LEU A 90 1.31 -2.36 -5.69
C LEU A 90 1.15 -3.86 -5.37
N PHE A 91 1.42 -4.22 -4.11
CA PHE A 91 1.11 -5.52 -3.54
C PHE A 91 0.02 -5.35 -2.47
N SER A 92 -1.18 -5.84 -2.77
CA SER A 92 -2.34 -5.72 -1.91
C SER A 92 -3.42 -6.72 -2.30
N ARG A 93 -4.41 -6.92 -1.44
CA ARG A 93 -5.61 -7.72 -1.74
C ARG A 93 -6.25 -7.36 -3.09
N PHE A 94 -6.34 -6.07 -3.43
CA PHE A 94 -7.02 -5.61 -4.64
C PHE A 94 -6.12 -5.50 -5.87
N SER A 95 -4.82 -5.79 -5.76
CA SER A 95 -3.88 -5.82 -6.89
C SER A 95 -3.33 -7.22 -7.16
N THR A 96 -2.71 -7.84 -6.16
CA THR A 96 -2.09 -9.17 -6.24
C THR A 96 -2.95 -10.27 -5.63
N GLY A 97 -3.99 -9.92 -4.87
CA GLY A 97 -4.82 -10.88 -4.15
C GLY A 97 -4.16 -11.31 -2.83
N TRP A 98 -4.51 -12.51 -2.37
CA TRP A 98 -3.94 -13.12 -1.17
C TRP A 98 -2.75 -14.01 -1.50
N SER A 99 -1.77 -13.49 -2.26
CA SER A 99 -0.65 -14.29 -2.76
C SER A 99 0.27 -14.83 -1.64
N CYS A 100 0.25 -14.19 -0.46
CA CYS A 100 1.05 -14.58 0.71
C CYS A 100 0.19 -15.01 1.91
N GLY A 101 -1.07 -15.38 1.71
CA GLY A 101 -2.00 -15.73 2.78
C GLY A 101 -3.17 -14.75 2.92
N LEU A 102 -4.29 -15.23 3.49
CA LEU A 102 -5.48 -14.43 3.76
C LEU A 102 -5.23 -13.54 4.98
N HIS A 103 -5.22 -12.22 4.78
CA HIS A 103 -4.85 -11.25 5.81
C HIS A 103 -3.43 -11.45 6.36
N ALA A 104 -2.48 -11.70 5.45
CA ALA A 104 -1.09 -11.92 5.79
C ALA A 104 -0.51 -10.82 6.69
N ASP A 105 0.11 -11.22 7.79
CA ASP A 105 0.69 -10.31 8.76
C ASP A 105 2.10 -9.83 8.37
N TRP A 106 2.76 -9.08 9.25
CA TRP A 106 4.10 -8.56 8.99
C TRP A 106 5.13 -9.68 8.80
N THR A 107 5.03 -10.75 9.58
CA THR A 107 5.92 -11.92 9.50
C THR A 107 5.73 -12.64 8.18
N GLU A 108 4.48 -12.87 7.77
CA GLU A 108 4.19 -13.56 6.51
C GLU A 108 4.61 -12.73 5.30
N LEU A 109 4.29 -11.43 5.27
CA LEU A 109 4.58 -10.57 4.13
C LEU A 109 6.08 -10.37 3.92
N THR A 110 6.85 -10.14 4.98
CA THR A 110 8.31 -9.93 4.87
C THR A 110 9.04 -11.17 4.38
N ASN A 111 8.56 -12.37 4.73
CA ASN A 111 9.15 -13.64 4.29
C ASN A 111 8.66 -14.12 2.91
N CYS A 112 7.51 -13.64 2.42
CA CYS A 112 6.89 -14.14 1.19
C CYS A 112 6.96 -13.18 -0.01
N VAL A 113 6.76 -11.88 0.21
CA VAL A 113 6.58 -10.91 -0.90
C VAL A 113 7.76 -10.88 -1.87
N PRO A 114 9.04 -10.83 -1.42
CA PRO A 114 10.18 -10.81 -2.34
C PRO A 114 10.15 -11.99 -3.32
N SER A 115 10.00 -13.22 -2.81
CA SER A 115 9.93 -14.44 -3.60
C SER A 115 8.78 -14.44 -4.63
N VAL A 116 7.59 -13.96 -4.24
CA VAL A 116 6.42 -13.91 -5.14
C VAL A 116 6.63 -12.89 -6.27
N VAL A 117 7.26 -11.76 -5.98
CA VAL A 117 7.52 -10.71 -6.98
C VAL A 117 8.57 -11.19 -7.98
N ASP A 118 9.65 -11.81 -7.49
CA ASP A 118 10.73 -12.32 -8.35
C ASP A 118 10.27 -13.51 -9.20
N SER A 119 9.52 -14.45 -8.63
CA SER A 119 8.94 -15.57 -9.38
C SER A 119 8.06 -15.09 -10.55
N LYS A 120 7.30 -14.00 -10.34
CA LYS A 120 6.48 -13.40 -11.41
C LYS A 120 7.32 -12.70 -12.47
N LYS A 121 8.48 -12.13 -12.12
CA LYS A 121 9.45 -11.59 -13.09
C LYS A 121 10.04 -12.73 -13.94
N GLU A 122 10.48 -13.81 -13.30
CA GLU A 122 11.09 -14.96 -14.00
C GLU A 122 10.13 -15.68 -14.96
N VAL A 123 8.88 -15.94 -14.53
CA VAL A 123 7.87 -16.59 -15.40
C VAL A 123 7.63 -15.79 -16.68
N ARG A 124 7.83 -14.46 -16.65
CA ARG A 124 7.65 -13.59 -17.83
C ARG A 124 8.86 -13.53 -18.73
N LEU A 125 10.05 -13.75 -18.19
CA LEU A 125 11.29 -13.82 -18.97
C LEU A 125 11.40 -15.15 -19.74
N ARG A 126 10.61 -16.17 -19.35
CA ARG A 126 10.55 -17.42 -20.11
C ARG A 126 9.80 -17.19 -21.43
N PRO A 127 10.42 -17.46 -22.60
CA PRO A 127 9.72 -17.37 -23.88
C PRO A 127 8.56 -18.37 -23.89
N SER A 128 7.41 -17.94 -24.41
CA SER A 128 6.29 -18.85 -24.68
C SER A 128 6.77 -19.92 -25.66
N ARG A 129 6.66 -21.20 -25.24
CA ARG A 129 6.84 -22.34 -26.14
C ARG A 129 5.79 -22.32 -27.24
#